data_AF-A0A4Y2TIJ1-F1
#
_entry.id   AF-A0A4Y2TIJ1-F1
#
_cell.length_a   1.000
_cell.length_b   1.000
_cell.length_c   1.000
_cell.angle_alpha   90.00
_cell.angle_beta   90.00
_cell.angle_gamma   90.00
#
_symmetry.space_group_name_H-M   'P 1'
#
loop_
_entity.id
_entity.type
_entity.pdbx_description
1 polymer ?
#
loop_
_entity_poly.entity_id
_entity_poly.type
_entity_poly.pdbx_seq_one_letter_code
_entity_poly.pdbx_strand_id
1 'polypeptide(L)'
;MGEVNGFPMPILRDTRSSIDVVCLKVVKPEMFTGEHVWVQQPLDDTPMCLPLAEVELKGEFGHLITKAAVVSNKADKGRYPLGNRTQLLWKR
;
A
#
# COMPACT_ATOMS: atom_id res chain seq x y z
N MET A 1 -10.33 6.52 -11.33
CA MET A 1 -9.72 5.16 -11.30
C MET A 1 -8.21 5.37 -11.22
N GLY A 2 -7.48 4.56 -10.44
CA GLY A 2 -6.03 4.71 -10.27
C GLY A 2 -5.25 3.56 -10.89
N GLU A 3 -3.93 3.65 -10.80
CA GLU A 3 -2.99 2.61 -11.24
C GLU A 3 -1.95 2.37 -10.14
N VAL A 4 -1.58 1.10 -9.97
CA VAL A 4 -0.46 0.69 -9.13
C VAL A 4 0.50 -0.13 -9.97
N ASN A 5 1.75 0.32 -10.08
CA ASN A 5 2.77 -0.32 -10.92
C ASN A 5 2.30 -0.58 -12.37
N GLY A 6 1.50 0.35 -12.91
CA GLY A 6 0.91 0.24 -14.25
C GLY A 6 -0.32 -0.67 -14.37
N PHE A 7 -0.79 -1.27 -13.27
CA PHE A 7 -2.03 -2.05 -13.26
C PHE A 7 -3.22 -1.17 -12.85
N PRO A 8 -4.29 -1.08 -13.68
CA PRO A 8 -5.47 -0.31 -13.33
C PRO A 8 -6.20 -0.94 -12.14
N MET A 9 -6.43 -0.16 -11.08
CA MET A 9 -7.11 -0.64 -9.89
C MET A 9 -7.80 0.49 -9.10
N PRO A 10 -8.87 0.15 -8.33
CA PRO A 10 -9.47 1.11 -7.42
C PRO A 10 -8.49 1.44 -6.29
N ILE A 11 -8.16 2.73 -6.14
CA ILE A 11 -7.32 3.25 -5.06
C ILE A 11 -8.22 3.91 -4.03
N LEU A 12 -8.32 3.32 -2.84
CA LEU A 12 -8.98 3.93 -1.68
C LEU A 12 -7.90 4.45 -0.75
N ARG A 13 -7.58 5.75 -0.77
CA ARG A 13 -6.51 6.33 0.04
C ARG A 13 -7.07 7.06 1.26
N ASP A 14 -6.82 6.53 2.45
CA ASP A 14 -7.09 7.21 3.71
C ASP A 14 -5.85 8.00 4.17
N THR A 15 -5.98 9.33 4.24
CA THR A 15 -4.93 10.23 4.75
C THR A 15 -4.55 10.01 6.22
N ARG A 16 -5.39 9.31 7.00
CA ARG A 16 -5.12 9.00 8.40
C ARG A 16 -4.42 7.67 8.64
N SER A 17 -4.29 6.83 7.62
CA SER A 17 -3.58 5.56 7.77
C SER A 17 -2.07 5.76 7.64
N SER A 18 -1.31 5.01 8.42
CA SER A 18 0.14 5.17 8.53
C SER A 18 0.91 4.51 7.38
N ILE A 19 0.33 3.50 6.72
CA ILE A 19 1.01 2.75 5.66
C ILE A 19 0.06 2.25 4.58
N ASP A 20 0.53 2.31 3.34
CA ASP A 20 -0.21 1.87 2.17
C ASP A 20 -0.24 0.33 2.15
N VAL A 21 -1.34 -0.28 1.70
CA VAL A 21 -1.46 -1.74 1.60
C VAL A 21 -1.78 -2.13 0.15
N VAL A 22 -0.98 -3.02 -0.44
CA VAL A 22 -1.12 -3.47 -1.83
C VAL A 22 -1.19 -4.99 -1.95
N CYS A 23 -1.90 -5.47 -2.96
CA CYS A 23 -1.95 -6.89 -3.26
C CYS A 23 -0.67 -7.35 -3.96
N LEU A 24 -0.17 -8.53 -3.59
CA LEU A 24 1.00 -9.15 -4.23
C LEU A 24 0.86 -9.27 -5.76
N LYS A 25 -0.35 -9.35 -6.32
CA LYS A 25 -0.60 -9.43 -7.78
C LYS A 25 0.01 -8.28 -8.59
N VAL A 26 0.14 -7.10 -7.99
CA VAL A 26 0.64 -5.89 -8.67
C VAL A 26 2.09 -5.56 -8.30
N VAL A 27 2.75 -6.43 -7.53
CA VAL A 27 4.11 -6.24 -7.03
C VAL A 27 5.02 -7.28 -7.66
N LYS A 28 6.14 -6.84 -8.25
CA LYS A 28 7.17 -7.72 -8.78
C LYS A 28 8.23 -8.02 -7.71
N PRO A 29 8.97 -9.14 -7.80
CA PRO A 29 10.02 -9.49 -6.83
C PRO A 29 11.07 -8.38 -6.62
N GLU A 30 11.39 -7.60 -7.65
CA GLU A 30 12.41 -6.55 -7.59
C GLU A 30 11.96 -5.30 -6.83
N MET A 31 10.65 -5.17 -6.57
CA MET A 31 10.06 -4.03 -5.86
C MET A 31 10.13 -4.18 -4.34
N PHE A 32 10.42 -5.39 -3.83
CA PHE A 32 10.56 -5.63 -2.40
C PHE A 32 11.80 -4.95 -1.85
N THR A 33 11.64 -4.24 -0.73
CA THR A 33 12.75 -3.51 -0.11
C THR A 33 13.56 -4.38 0.86
N GLY A 34 13.09 -5.58 1.15
CA GLY A 34 13.63 -6.46 2.20
C GLY A 34 13.17 -6.09 3.62
N GLU A 35 12.51 -4.94 3.78
CA GLU A 35 11.93 -4.52 5.06
C GLU A 35 10.58 -5.19 5.30
N HIS A 36 10.17 -5.22 6.57
CA HIS A 36 8.91 -5.79 7.01
C HIS A 36 8.22 -4.86 8.01
N VAL A 37 6.89 -4.93 8.07
CA VAL A 37 6.05 -4.20 9.01
C VAL A 37 5.13 -5.17 9.75
N TRP A 38 4.95 -4.94 11.05
CA TRP A 38 3.98 -5.66 11.84
C TRP A 38 2.66 -4.90 11.82
N VAL A 39 1.61 -5.55 11.32
CA VAL A 39 0.26 -4.97 11.24
C VAL A 39 -0.65 -5.76 12.15
N GLN A 40 -1.32 -5.07 13.08
CA GLN A 40 -2.38 -5.66 13.87
C GLN A 40 -3.72 -5.39 13.19
N GLN A 41 -4.42 -6.45 12.79
CA GLN A 41 -5.77 -6.29 12.24
C GLN A 41 -6.78 -6.11 13.37
N PRO A 42 -7.84 -5.31 13.18
CA PRO A 42 -8.84 -5.09 14.23
C PRO A 42 -9.56 -6.36 14.73
N LEU A 43 -9.56 -7.42 13.92
CA LEU A 43 -10.26 -8.68 14.19
C LEU A 43 -9.33 -9.83 14.57
N ASP A 44 -8.00 -9.62 14.51
CA ASP A 44 -7.01 -10.65 14.83
C ASP A 44 -6.17 -10.21 16.02
N ASP A 45 -6.12 -11.05 17.05
CA ASP A 45 -5.30 -10.80 18.24
C ASP A 45 -3.80 -10.96 17.97
N THR A 46 -3.43 -11.60 16.86
CA THR A 46 -2.03 -11.84 16.48
C THR A 46 -1.60 -10.85 15.39
N PRO A 47 -0.58 -10.00 15.65
CA PRO A 47 -0.04 -9.13 14.62
C PRO A 47 0.61 -9.96 13.50
N MET A 48 0.39 -9.55 12.26
CA MET A 48 0.96 -10.19 11.08
C MET A 48 2.19 -9.44 10.60
N CYS A 49 3.24 -10.18 10.23
CA CYS A 49 4.42 -9.61 9.58
C CYS A 49 4.18 -9.54 8.06
N LEU A 50 4.22 -8.35 7.49
CA LEU A 50 4.04 -8.10 6.07
C LEU A 50 5.33 -7.54 5.45
N PRO A 51 5.78 -8.05 4.29
CA PRO A 51 6.91 -7.46 3.59
C PRO A 51 6.52 -6.10 2.98
N LEU A 52 7.51 -5.22 2.86
CA LEU A 52 7.37 -3.92 2.22
C LEU A 52 7.87 -3.96 0.78
N ALA A 53 7.15 -3.26 -0.10
CA ALA A 53 7.56 -3.02 -1.47
C ALA A 53 7.41 -1.53 -1.82
N GLU A 54 8.33 -1.03 -2.65
CA GLU A 54 8.17 0.27 -3.31
C GLU A 54 7.20 0.12 -4.47
N VAL A 55 6.14 0.92 -4.46
CA VAL A 55 5.09 0.91 -5.47
C VAL A 55 4.87 2.29 -6.04
N GLU A 56 4.61 2.32 -7.34
CA GLU A 56 4.24 3.51 -8.09
C GLU A 56 2.71 3.64 -8.11
N LEU A 57 2.18 4.71 -7.54
CA LEU A 57 0.75 5.04 -7.52
C LEU A 57 0.46 6.20 -8.47
N LYS A 58 -0.50 6.02 -9.37
CA LYS A 58 -1.03 7.08 -10.24
C LYS A 58 -2.53 7.20 -10.06
N GLY A 59 -3.06 8.41 -9.98
CA GLY A 59 -4.48 8.67 -9.85
C GLY A 59 -4.82 10.15 -9.86
N GLU A 60 -6.01 10.52 -9.40
CA GLU A 60 -6.42 11.93 -9.29
C GLU A 60 -5.54 12.75 -8.34
N PHE A 61 -4.91 12.07 -7.37
CA PHE A 61 -3.91 12.66 -6.47
C PHE A 61 -2.53 12.86 -7.13
N GLY A 62 -2.42 12.63 -8.43
CA GLY A 62 -1.16 12.71 -9.19
C GLY A 62 -0.36 11.41 -9.14
N HIS A 63 0.95 11.55 -9.21
CA HIS A 63 1.90 10.45 -9.27
C HIS A 63 2.77 10.45 -8.01
N LEU A 64 2.87 9.29 -7.34
CA LEU A 64 3.66 9.11 -6.12
C LEU A 64 4.31 7.73 -6.08
N ILE A 65 5.57 7.66 -5.65
CA ILE A 65 6.22 6.41 -5.24
C ILE A 65 6.16 6.32 -3.72
N THR A 66 5.72 5.18 -3.19
CA THR A 66 5.53 4.96 -1.74
C THR A 66 5.94 3.54 -1.36
N LYS A 67 6.26 3.33 -0.08
CA LYS A 67 6.45 2.00 0.49
C LYS A 67 5.10 1.48 0.99
N ALA A 68 4.70 0.31 0.52
CA ALA A 68 3.44 -0.32 0.87
C ALA A 68 3.67 -1.72 1.44
N ALA A 69 2.85 -2.09 2.43
CA ALA A 69 2.75 -3.44 2.94
C ALA A 69 2.09 -4.34 1.90
N VAL A 70 2.71 -5.47 1.59
CA VAL A 70 2.23 -6.39 0.56
C VAL A 70 1.47 -7.54 1.18
N VAL A 71 0.20 -7.67 0.84
CA VAL A 71 -0.70 -8.74 1.32
C VAL A 71 -0.86 -9.83 0.28
N SER A 72 -1.03 -11.08 0.76
CA SER A 72 -1.19 -12.23 -0.12
C SER A 72 -2.48 -12.19 -0.93
N ASN A 73 -2.46 -12.81 -2.12
CA ASN A 73 -3.63 -12.92 -2.99
C ASN A 73 -4.83 -13.62 -2.34
N LYS A 74 -4.62 -14.44 -1.30
CA LYS A 74 -5.70 -15.13 -0.57
C LYS A 74 -6.43 -14.19 0.38
N ALA A 75 -5.75 -13.18 0.89
CA ALA A 75 -6.37 -12.15 1.71
C ALA A 75 -7.10 -11.11 0.84
N ASP A 76 -6.78 -11.06 -0.46
CA ASP A 76 -7.26 -10.05 -1.41
C ASP A 76 -8.76 -10.21 -1.69
N LYS A 77 -9.58 -9.51 -0.89
CA LYS A 77 -11.02 -9.36 -1.10
C LYS A 77 -11.36 -8.28 -2.14
N GLY A 78 -10.39 -7.80 -2.91
CA GLY A 78 -10.55 -6.80 -3.97
C GLY A 78 -10.74 -5.36 -3.47
N ARG A 79 -10.54 -5.12 -2.16
CA ARG A 79 -10.65 -3.80 -1.54
C ARG A 79 -9.67 -3.71 -0.36
N TYR A 80 -8.52 -3.08 -0.58
CA TYR A 80 -7.66 -2.68 0.52
C TYR A 80 -7.66 -1.16 0.65
N PRO A 81 -7.84 -0.62 1.86
CA PRO A 81 -7.55 0.77 2.12
C PRO A 81 -6.03 0.98 1.96
N LEU A 82 -5.65 1.72 0.93
CA LEU A 82 -4.37 2.40 0.84
C LEU A 82 -4.38 3.54 1.86
N GLY A 83 -3.23 3.86 2.42
CA GLY A 83 -3.14 4.60 3.65
C GLY A 83 -1.83 5.33 3.73
N ASN A 84 -1.84 6.63 3.56
CA ASN A 84 -0.59 7.37 3.65
C ASN A 84 -0.79 8.58 4.52
N ARG A 85 -0.06 8.62 5.63
CA ARG A 85 0.19 9.85 6.35
C ARG A 85 1.24 10.62 5.56
N THR A 86 0.84 11.14 4.41
CA THR A 86 1.65 12.12 3.70
C THR A 86 1.52 13.38 4.54
N GLN A 87 2.46 13.61 5.46
CA GLN A 87 2.70 14.97 5.91
C GLN A 87 3.06 15.74 4.63
N LEU A 88 2.09 16.48 4.12
CA LEU A 88 2.32 17.59 3.22
C LEU A 88 3.24 18.55 3.97
N LEU A 89 4.55 18.34 3.86
CA LEU A 89 5.51 19.40 4.08
C LEU A 89 5.33 20.36 2.90
N TRP A 90 4.35 21.25 3.03
CA TRP A 90 4.33 22.47 2.25
C TRP A 90 5.64 23.18 2.56
N LYS A 91 6.55 23.21 1.59
CA LYS A 91 7.62 24.21 1.58
C LYS A 91 7.16 25.38 0.73
N ARG A 92 6.89 26.46 1.47
CA ARG A 92 6.84 27.87 1.10
C ARG A 92 5.53 28.42 0.56
#